data_AF-A0AAN5CZD6-F1
#
_entry.id   AF-A0AAN5CZD6-F1
#
_cell.length_a   1.000
_cell.length_b   1.000
_cell.length_c   1.000
_cell.angle_alpha   90.00
_cell.angle_beta   90.00
_cell.angle_gamma   90.00
#
_symmetry.space_group_name_H-M   'P 1'
#
loop_
_entity.id
_entity.type
_entity.pdbx_description
1 polymer ?
#
loop_
_entity_poly.entity_id
_entity_poly.type
_entity_poly.pdbx_seq_one_letter_code
_entity_poly.pdbx_strand_id
1 'polypeptide(L)'
;SDDSRPLNFAALSAFIDEEKDDIDTQEMHYWYEKLAEYEPEDDLSENNVRTLFTAMQMLANFSFTAEEALRDEIKREAEATADRENSLHEQLTAAKEELDDLRERLVVGADVGSRSGGESLDAIRAQVTALKEENYQLQQINRERDRELADQRDRFESIMARAESLHRERDNLLYNAFQMEETVSDLKRKLVSKAEGGDHEWETKKLRQRNEQALQLTHQLNAVISQNDTLRDEVTRVSAALEEATALIETTTQRYNDISSRLLAASTCIDELEEEKTRMEREMAEMKAAEEARLAADGERQIIEMYERNQEEAKFNIAAREKEIEELRSSIATLQSRLEWAETKAEDGTEKEEHLEKLRVQLQRATKEAKSLLGFAPLTGTEGEKRGEGGAERTEELRLKRSLMDSEHALTMVKSQLEECREELSSLEKQTEEKEKNGRGGTR
;
A
#
# COMPACT_ATOMS: atom_id res chain seq x y z
N SER A 1 -77.51 49.22 -37.98
CA SER A 1 -77.94 50.21 -38.99
C SER A 1 -78.81 49.46 -39.98
N ASP A 2 -80.12 49.61 -39.83
CA ASP A 2 -81.21 49.15 -40.71
C ASP A 2 -81.02 47.84 -41.46
N ASP A 3 -81.46 46.76 -40.80
CA ASP A 3 -82.25 45.70 -41.43
C ASP A 3 -83.07 45.05 -40.31
N SER A 4 -83.97 45.84 -39.73
CA SER A 4 -85.01 45.40 -38.78
C SER A 4 -85.94 44.41 -39.48
N ARG A 5 -85.47 43.17 -39.62
CA ARG A 5 -86.32 42.05 -39.99
C ARG A 5 -87.29 41.84 -38.82
N PRO A 6 -88.61 41.84 -39.06
CA PRO A 6 -89.58 41.64 -38.01
C PRO A 6 -89.29 40.31 -37.30
N LEU A 7 -89.32 40.32 -35.96
CA LEU A 7 -89.06 39.13 -35.17
C LEU A 7 -90.05 38.04 -35.58
N ASN A 8 -89.53 36.87 -35.94
CA ASN A 8 -90.37 35.75 -36.34
C ASN A 8 -90.97 35.09 -35.09
N PHE A 9 -92.08 35.64 -34.60
CA PHE A 9 -92.79 35.15 -33.41
C PHE A 9 -93.26 33.69 -33.55
N ALA A 10 -93.53 33.22 -34.77
CA ALA A 10 -93.88 31.82 -34.99
C ALA A 10 -92.69 30.89 -34.73
N ALA A 11 -91.50 31.28 -35.19
CA ALA A 11 -90.27 30.55 -34.91
C ALA A 11 -89.86 30.64 -33.43
N LEU A 12 -90.06 31.80 -32.79
CA LEU A 12 -89.79 31.96 -31.36
C LEU A 12 -90.76 31.13 -30.50
N SER A 13 -92.05 31.10 -30.85
CA SER A 13 -93.02 30.25 -30.14
C SER A 13 -92.68 28.78 -30.31
N ALA A 14 -92.33 28.35 -31.53
CA ALA A 14 -91.89 26.98 -31.77
C ALA A 14 -90.68 26.59 -30.92
N PHE A 15 -89.70 27.49 -30.78
CA PHE A 15 -88.53 27.31 -29.92
C PHE A 15 -88.87 27.23 -28.42
N ILE A 16 -89.86 28.00 -27.95
CA ILE A 16 -90.32 27.92 -26.56
C ILE A 16 -91.11 26.63 -26.31
N ASP A 17 -91.90 26.21 -27.30
CA ASP A 17 -92.80 25.05 -27.23
C ASP A 17 -92.07 23.73 -27.49
N GLU A 18 -90.87 23.76 -28.07
CA GLU A 18 -90.00 22.58 -28.16
C GLU A 18 -89.69 22.08 -26.75
N GLU A 19 -90.22 20.88 -26.46
CA GLU A 19 -90.12 20.28 -25.14
C GLU A 19 -88.65 20.13 -24.72
N LYS A 20 -88.39 20.73 -23.56
CA LYS A 20 -87.11 21.00 -22.92
C LYS A 20 -86.41 19.73 -22.46
N ASP A 21 -85.50 19.20 -23.27
CA ASP A 21 -84.47 18.28 -22.76
C ASP A 21 -83.08 18.49 -23.39
N ASP A 22 -82.96 19.07 -24.59
CA ASP A 22 -81.67 19.33 -25.25
C ASP A 22 -81.77 20.58 -26.18
N ILE A 23 -82.12 21.73 -25.61
CA ILE A 23 -82.09 22.97 -26.41
C ILE A 23 -80.63 23.28 -26.75
N ASP A 24 -80.32 23.34 -28.05
CA ASP A 24 -78.98 23.64 -28.54
C ASP A 24 -78.49 24.97 -27.95
N THR A 25 -77.28 24.95 -27.39
CA THR A 25 -76.58 26.14 -26.87
C THR A 25 -76.51 27.23 -27.93
N GLN A 26 -76.32 26.85 -29.20
CA GLN A 26 -76.24 27.80 -30.31
C GLN A 26 -77.60 28.46 -30.60
N GLU A 27 -78.70 27.72 -30.49
CA GLU A 27 -80.05 28.26 -30.65
C GLU A 27 -80.45 29.17 -29.48
N MET A 28 -80.07 28.79 -28.25
CA MET A 28 -80.22 29.66 -27.07
C MET A 28 -79.46 30.98 -27.26
N HIS A 29 -78.19 30.92 -27.70
CA HIS A 29 -77.40 32.12 -27.98
C HIS A 29 -77.99 32.97 -29.10
N TYR A 30 -78.47 32.33 -30.18
CA TYR A 30 -79.11 33.02 -31.29
C TYR A 30 -80.36 33.79 -30.82
N TRP A 31 -81.25 33.14 -30.06
CA TRP A 31 -82.44 33.82 -29.56
C TRP A 31 -82.13 34.84 -28.46
N TYR A 32 -81.11 34.63 -27.65
CA TYR A 32 -80.62 35.63 -26.69
C TYR A 32 -80.17 36.91 -27.40
N GLU A 33 -79.32 36.80 -28.42
CA GLU A 33 -78.85 37.94 -29.19
C GLU A 33 -80.02 38.63 -29.92
N LYS A 34 -80.90 37.85 -30.55
CA LYS A 34 -82.08 38.40 -31.25
C LYS A 34 -83.07 39.11 -30.33
N LEU A 35 -83.32 38.59 -29.13
CA LEU A 35 -84.23 39.21 -28.18
C LEU A 35 -83.60 40.39 -27.44
N ALA A 36 -82.29 40.37 -27.20
CA ALA A 36 -81.58 41.50 -26.61
C ALA A 36 -81.59 42.74 -27.52
N GLU A 37 -81.57 42.54 -28.83
CA GLU A 37 -81.64 43.62 -29.83
C GLU A 37 -83.07 44.01 -30.24
N TYR A 38 -84.09 43.24 -29.83
CA TYR A 38 -85.47 43.47 -30.24
C TYR A 38 -86.16 44.54 -29.38
N GLU A 39 -86.62 45.62 -30.04
CA GLU A 39 -87.52 46.61 -29.44
C GLU A 39 -88.98 46.27 -29.77
N PRO A 40 -89.85 46.00 -28.78
CA PRO A 40 -91.24 45.65 -29.03
C PRO A 40 -92.03 46.84 -29.59
N GLU A 41 -92.75 46.62 -30.70
CA GLU A 41 -93.65 47.60 -31.29
C GLU A 41 -94.94 47.78 -30.45
N ASP A 42 -95.49 49.00 -30.39
CA ASP A 42 -96.62 49.35 -29.52
C ASP A 42 -97.95 48.62 -29.87
N ASP A 43 -98.05 48.02 -31.06
CA ASP A 43 -99.24 47.31 -31.56
C ASP A 43 -99.08 45.77 -31.60
N LEU A 44 -98.11 45.23 -30.85
CA LEU A 44 -97.95 43.78 -30.70
C LEU A 44 -99.22 43.12 -30.11
N SER A 45 -99.62 42.00 -30.72
CA SER A 45 -100.70 41.18 -30.15
C SER A 45 -100.30 40.62 -28.78
N GLU A 46 -101.28 40.45 -27.88
CA GLU A 46 -101.05 39.94 -26.51
C GLU A 46 -100.31 38.59 -26.50
N ASN A 47 -100.55 37.75 -27.51
CA ASN A 47 -99.85 36.47 -27.65
C ASN A 47 -98.35 36.67 -27.89
N ASN A 48 -97.97 37.59 -28.77
CA ASN A 48 -96.55 37.87 -29.06
C ASN A 48 -95.80 38.38 -27.83
N VAL A 49 -96.45 39.20 -26.99
CA VAL A 49 -95.87 39.70 -25.74
C VAL A 49 -95.61 38.57 -24.75
N ARG A 50 -96.53 37.61 -24.62
CA ARG A 50 -96.33 36.44 -23.74
C ARG A 50 -95.21 35.54 -24.25
N THR A 51 -95.11 35.34 -25.56
CA THR A 51 -94.01 34.60 -26.20
C THR A 51 -92.67 35.25 -25.87
N LEU A 52 -92.54 36.58 -25.99
CA LEU A 52 -91.31 37.31 -25.61
C LEU A 52 -90.91 37.09 -24.16
N PHE A 53 -91.84 37.29 -23.23
CA PHE A 53 -91.56 37.18 -21.80
C PHE A 53 -91.10 35.77 -21.43
N THR A 54 -91.74 34.75 -21.99
CA THR A 54 -91.42 33.35 -21.70
C THR A 54 -90.05 32.97 -22.26
N ALA A 55 -89.72 33.42 -23.47
CA ALA A 55 -88.40 33.22 -24.05
C ALA A 55 -87.29 33.91 -23.22
N MET A 56 -87.50 35.17 -22.84
CA MET A 56 -86.52 35.91 -22.03
C MET A 56 -86.26 35.24 -20.68
N GLN A 57 -87.31 34.74 -20.01
CA GLN A 57 -87.16 34.03 -18.74
C GLN A 57 -86.37 32.72 -18.91
N MET A 58 -86.62 31.97 -19.99
CA MET A 58 -85.90 30.74 -20.29
C MET A 58 -84.41 30.99 -20.53
N LEU A 59 -84.10 32.02 -21.32
CA LEU A 59 -82.73 32.38 -21.66
C LEU A 59 -81.93 32.92 -20.46
N ALA A 60 -82.56 33.71 -19.59
CA ALA A 60 -81.92 34.21 -18.37
C ALA A 60 -81.49 33.07 -17.44
N ASN A 61 -82.37 32.08 -17.22
CA ASN A 61 -82.06 30.92 -16.37
C ASN A 61 -80.90 30.10 -16.94
N PHE A 62 -80.89 29.90 -18.26
CA PHE A 62 -79.81 29.19 -18.95
C PHE A 62 -78.45 29.90 -18.77
N SER A 63 -78.40 31.22 -18.96
CA SER A 63 -77.16 32.00 -18.83
C SER A 63 -76.55 31.90 -17.42
N PHE A 64 -77.39 31.92 -16.39
CA PHE A 64 -76.95 31.77 -15.00
C PHE A 64 -76.36 30.38 -14.74
N THR A 65 -77.05 29.32 -15.18
CA THR A 65 -76.55 27.94 -15.02
C THR A 65 -75.25 27.69 -15.76
N ALA A 66 -75.08 28.28 -16.95
CA ALA A 66 -73.84 28.18 -17.72
C ALA A 66 -72.68 28.90 -17.02
N GLU A 67 -72.93 30.08 -16.45
CA GLU A 67 -71.90 30.83 -15.72
C GLU A 67 -71.46 30.11 -14.42
N GLU A 68 -72.40 29.54 -13.67
CA GLU A 68 -72.10 28.79 -12.45
C GLU A 68 -71.28 27.52 -12.76
N ALA A 69 -71.64 26.78 -13.82
CA ALA A 69 -70.89 25.64 -14.29
C ALA A 69 -69.45 26.01 -14.70
N LEU A 70 -69.26 27.12 -15.41
CA LEU A 70 -67.92 27.62 -15.77
C LEU A 70 -67.11 28.02 -14.53
N ARG A 71 -67.73 28.68 -13.55
CA ARG A 71 -67.04 29.06 -12.29
C ARG A 71 -66.57 27.84 -11.51
N ASP A 72 -67.38 26.80 -11.43
CA ASP A 72 -67.00 25.58 -10.73
C ASP A 72 -65.94 24.78 -11.48
N GLU A 73 -65.93 24.82 -12.81
CA GLU A 73 -64.85 24.22 -13.60
C GLU A 73 -63.52 24.98 -13.43
N ILE A 74 -63.55 26.32 -13.43
CA ILE A 74 -62.36 27.13 -13.15
C ILE A 74 -61.80 26.83 -11.75
N LYS A 75 -62.66 26.69 -10.72
CA LYS A 75 -62.21 26.32 -9.38
C LYS A 75 -61.57 24.94 -9.36
N ARG A 76 -62.18 23.96 -10.01
CA ARG A 76 -61.65 22.59 -10.09
C ARG A 76 -60.31 22.57 -10.82
N GLU A 77 -60.16 23.33 -11.91
CA GLU A 77 -58.90 23.44 -12.63
C GLU A 77 -57.82 24.15 -11.79
N ALA A 78 -58.19 25.21 -11.05
CA ALA A 78 -57.28 25.88 -10.13
C ALA A 78 -56.78 24.95 -9.00
N GLU A 79 -57.66 24.14 -8.42
CA GLU A 79 -57.29 23.14 -7.41
C GLU A 79 -56.37 22.05 -8.01
N ALA A 80 -56.72 21.52 -9.18
CA ALA A 80 -55.91 20.49 -9.85
C ALA A 80 -54.52 21.00 -10.25
N THR A 81 -54.41 22.27 -10.67
CA THR A 81 -53.12 22.90 -10.98
C THR A 81 -52.28 23.12 -9.72
N ALA A 82 -52.88 23.56 -8.61
CA ALA A 82 -52.19 23.72 -7.34
C ALA A 82 -51.65 22.38 -6.80
N ASP A 83 -52.43 21.30 -6.88
CA ASP A 83 -51.98 19.96 -6.48
C ASP A 83 -50.82 19.47 -7.36
N ARG A 84 -50.89 19.74 -8.67
CA ARG A 84 -49.80 19.40 -9.60
C ARG A 84 -48.53 20.18 -9.30
N GLU A 85 -48.63 21.48 -8.98
CA GLU A 85 -47.49 22.30 -8.58
C GLU A 85 -46.86 21.82 -7.27
N ASN A 86 -47.67 21.46 -6.27
CA ASN A 86 -47.19 20.90 -5.01
C ASN A 86 -46.43 19.58 -5.23
N SER A 87 -46.98 18.66 -6.03
CA SER A 87 -46.30 17.40 -6.36
C SER A 87 -44.97 17.61 -7.09
N LEU A 88 -44.91 18.57 -8.03
CA LEU A 88 -43.66 18.93 -8.68
C LEU A 88 -42.65 19.57 -7.70
N HIS A 89 -43.13 20.36 -6.74
CA HIS A 89 -42.27 20.94 -5.71
C HIS A 89 -41.67 19.85 -4.80
N GLU A 90 -42.48 18.89 -4.37
CA GLU A 90 -42.03 17.73 -3.58
C GLU A 90 -41.00 16.89 -4.34
N GLN A 91 -41.23 16.62 -5.63
CA GLN A 91 -40.26 15.92 -6.48
C GLN A 91 -38.96 16.71 -6.62
N LEU A 92 -39.04 18.03 -6.75
CA LEU A 92 -37.87 18.89 -6.87
C LEU A 92 -37.09 18.96 -5.55
N THR A 93 -37.77 19.00 -4.40
CA THR A 93 -37.10 18.93 -3.08
C THR A 93 -36.45 17.57 -2.87
N ALA A 94 -37.14 16.46 -3.20
CA ALA A 94 -36.57 15.12 -3.11
C ALA A 94 -35.33 14.95 -4.01
N ALA A 95 -35.40 15.42 -5.26
CA ALA A 95 -34.27 15.37 -6.18
C ALA A 95 -33.11 16.27 -5.72
N LYS A 96 -33.37 17.39 -5.04
CA LYS A 96 -32.33 18.23 -4.42
C LYS A 96 -31.65 17.53 -3.25
N GLU A 97 -32.43 16.92 -2.37
CA GLU A 97 -31.90 16.12 -1.24
C GLU A 97 -31.05 14.97 -1.75
N GLU A 98 -31.50 14.22 -2.76
CA GLU A 98 -30.70 13.18 -3.41
C GLU A 98 -29.41 13.74 -4.04
N LEU A 99 -29.48 14.90 -4.68
CA LEU A 99 -28.28 15.54 -5.23
C LEU A 99 -27.31 15.97 -4.14
N ASP A 100 -27.79 16.49 -3.02
CA ASP A 100 -26.95 16.92 -1.90
C ASP A 100 -26.36 15.70 -1.17
N ASP A 101 -27.11 14.60 -1.00
CA ASP A 101 -26.61 13.31 -0.52
C ASP A 101 -25.53 12.74 -1.46
N LEU A 102 -25.76 12.76 -2.77
CA LEU A 102 -24.79 12.31 -3.76
C LEU A 102 -23.54 13.19 -3.77
N ARG A 103 -23.69 14.51 -3.60
CA ARG A 103 -22.56 15.44 -3.47
C ARG A 103 -21.79 15.19 -2.20
N GLU A 104 -22.46 14.98 -1.06
CA GLU A 104 -21.80 14.64 0.20
C GLU A 104 -21.04 13.32 0.06
N ARG A 105 -21.66 12.28 -0.53
CA ARG A 105 -20.97 11.02 -0.84
C ARG A 105 -19.80 11.20 -1.80
N LEU A 106 -19.88 12.11 -2.75
CA LEU A 106 -18.79 12.37 -3.70
C LEU A 106 -17.67 13.16 -3.01
N VAL A 107 -17.98 14.07 -2.09
CA VAL A 107 -16.99 14.80 -1.29
C VAL A 107 -16.30 13.87 -0.29
N VAL A 108 -17.05 13.07 0.46
CA VAL A 108 -16.53 12.04 1.38
C VAL A 108 -15.77 10.96 0.59
N GLY A 109 -16.32 10.56 -0.56
CA GLY A 109 -15.71 9.62 -1.50
C GLY A 109 -14.49 10.18 -2.22
N ALA A 110 -14.32 11.50 -2.33
CA ALA A 110 -13.12 12.13 -2.87
C ALA A 110 -12.03 12.28 -1.80
N ASP A 111 -12.40 12.54 -0.55
CA ASP A 111 -11.46 12.63 0.57
C ASP A 111 -10.93 11.23 0.98
N VAL A 112 -11.79 10.21 0.96
CA VAL A 112 -11.39 8.80 1.08
C VAL A 112 -10.80 8.26 -0.25
N GLY A 113 -11.29 8.75 -1.39
CA GLY A 113 -10.85 8.38 -2.74
C GLY A 113 -9.50 8.95 -3.14
N SER A 114 -8.97 9.96 -2.46
CA SER A 114 -7.58 10.36 -2.68
C SER A 114 -6.58 9.37 -2.06
N ARG A 115 -7.04 8.45 -1.20
CA ARG A 115 -6.24 7.32 -0.68
C ARG A 115 -6.68 5.96 -1.22
N SER A 116 -7.95 5.76 -1.58
CA SER A 116 -8.49 4.48 -2.11
C SER A 116 -8.91 4.53 -3.59
N GLY A 117 -9.26 5.70 -4.11
CA GLY A 117 -9.57 5.92 -5.54
C GLY A 117 -8.31 6.00 -6.42
N GLY A 118 -7.14 6.25 -5.83
CA GLY A 118 -5.85 5.99 -6.49
C GLY A 118 -5.72 4.52 -6.88
N GLU A 119 -6.04 3.60 -5.97
CA GLU A 119 -5.98 2.14 -6.23
C GLU A 119 -7.01 1.70 -7.27
N SER A 120 -8.24 2.24 -7.24
CA SER A 120 -9.28 1.91 -8.23
C SER A 120 -9.00 2.50 -9.62
N LEU A 121 -8.51 3.74 -9.70
CA LEU A 121 -8.18 4.38 -10.97
C LEU A 121 -6.88 3.82 -11.57
N ASP A 122 -5.92 3.43 -10.73
CA ASP A 122 -4.73 2.70 -11.16
C ASP A 122 -5.04 1.26 -11.57
N ALA A 123 -6.01 0.59 -10.92
CA ALA A 123 -6.52 -0.70 -11.38
C ALA A 123 -7.24 -0.58 -12.74
N ILE A 124 -8.06 0.45 -12.95
CA ILE A 124 -8.70 0.71 -14.26
C ILE A 124 -7.64 1.05 -15.30
N ARG A 125 -6.62 1.85 -14.97
CA ARG A 125 -5.51 2.13 -15.89
C ARG A 125 -4.73 0.88 -16.24
N ALA A 126 -4.42 0.05 -15.25
CA ALA A 126 -3.75 -1.24 -15.45
C ALA A 126 -4.58 -2.18 -16.33
N GLN A 127 -5.90 -2.24 -16.13
CA GLN A 127 -6.81 -3.00 -16.98
C GLN A 127 -6.86 -2.44 -18.41
N VAL A 128 -6.90 -1.12 -18.57
CA VAL A 128 -6.88 -0.48 -19.90
C VAL A 128 -5.54 -0.74 -20.60
N THR A 129 -4.41 -0.70 -19.89
CA THR A 129 -3.11 -1.05 -20.48
C THR A 129 -3.04 -2.52 -20.84
N ALA A 130 -3.54 -3.42 -19.99
CA ALA A 130 -3.60 -4.85 -20.25
C ALA A 130 -4.46 -5.16 -21.48
N LEU A 131 -5.65 -4.54 -21.59
CA LEU A 131 -6.53 -4.69 -22.75
C LEU A 131 -5.93 -4.10 -24.03
N LYS A 132 -5.19 -2.99 -23.93
CA LYS A 132 -4.46 -2.42 -25.09
C LYS A 132 -3.34 -3.35 -25.54
N GLU A 133 -2.61 -3.93 -24.60
CA GLU A 133 -1.55 -4.89 -24.90
C GLU A 133 -2.10 -6.19 -25.49
N GLU A 134 -3.17 -6.73 -24.92
CA GLU A 134 -3.91 -7.87 -25.48
C GLU A 134 -4.41 -7.57 -26.89
N ASN A 135 -5.01 -6.40 -27.12
CA ASN A 135 -5.45 -6.00 -28.46
C ASN A 135 -4.28 -5.88 -29.44
N TYR A 136 -3.14 -5.34 -29.01
CA TYR A 136 -1.93 -5.30 -29.81
C TYR A 136 -1.41 -6.70 -30.15
N GLN A 137 -1.40 -7.63 -29.19
CA GLN A 137 -1.02 -9.03 -29.40
C GLN A 137 -1.99 -9.71 -30.39
N LEU A 138 -3.30 -9.53 -30.23
CA LEU A 138 -4.31 -10.06 -31.15
C LEU A 138 -4.15 -9.49 -32.57
N GLN A 139 -3.80 -8.22 -32.71
CA GLN A 139 -3.49 -7.63 -34.01
C GLN A 139 -2.24 -8.24 -34.64
N GLN A 140 -1.19 -8.52 -33.84
CA GLN A 140 0.00 -9.21 -34.34
C GLN A 140 -0.32 -10.64 -34.78
N ILE A 141 -1.06 -11.40 -33.98
CA ILE A 141 -1.51 -12.76 -34.32
C ILE A 141 -2.36 -12.74 -35.60
N ASN A 142 -3.26 -11.78 -35.77
CA ASN A 142 -4.04 -11.67 -37.01
C ASN A 142 -3.14 -11.37 -38.21
N ARG A 143 -2.15 -10.48 -38.10
CA ARG A 143 -1.18 -10.25 -39.17
C ARG A 143 -0.36 -11.50 -39.50
N GLU A 144 0.02 -12.28 -38.51
CA GLU A 144 0.72 -13.55 -38.71
C GLU A 144 -0.18 -14.58 -39.41
N ARG A 145 -1.44 -14.71 -38.98
CA ARG A 145 -2.43 -15.55 -39.65
C ARG A 145 -2.67 -15.11 -41.09
N ASP A 146 -2.75 -13.81 -41.36
CA ASP A 146 -2.93 -13.29 -42.72
C ASP A 146 -1.73 -13.62 -43.61
N ARG A 147 -0.50 -13.55 -43.07
CA ARG A 147 0.71 -14.01 -43.77
C ARG A 147 0.67 -15.51 -44.01
N GLU A 148 0.30 -16.31 -43.02
CA GLU A 148 0.20 -17.76 -43.16
C GLU A 148 -0.88 -18.15 -44.20
N LEU A 149 -2.02 -17.47 -44.21
CA LEU A 149 -3.06 -17.66 -45.22
C LEU A 149 -2.57 -17.28 -46.63
N ALA A 150 -1.75 -16.24 -46.76
CA ALA A 150 -1.11 -15.89 -48.02
C ALA A 150 -0.14 -16.99 -48.48
N ASP A 151 0.75 -17.46 -47.61
CA ASP A 151 1.67 -18.56 -47.90
C ASP A 151 0.92 -19.85 -48.28
N GLN A 152 -0.19 -20.14 -47.62
CA GLN A 152 -1.05 -21.28 -47.96
C GLN A 152 -1.66 -21.11 -49.35
N ARG A 153 -2.16 -19.91 -49.70
CA ARG A 153 -2.68 -19.61 -51.03
C ARG A 153 -1.61 -19.79 -52.11
N ASP A 154 -0.39 -19.28 -51.88
CA ASP A 154 0.73 -19.43 -52.82
C ASP A 154 1.10 -20.92 -53.01
N ARG A 155 1.07 -21.72 -51.94
CA ARG A 155 1.27 -23.17 -52.02
C ARG A 155 0.15 -23.85 -52.81
N PHE A 156 -1.11 -23.47 -52.58
CA PHE A 156 -2.24 -23.99 -53.35
C PHE A 156 -2.13 -23.61 -54.83
N GLU A 157 -1.78 -22.37 -55.16
CA GLU A 157 -1.56 -21.93 -56.54
C GLU A 157 -0.42 -22.70 -57.21
N SER A 158 0.69 -22.94 -56.49
CA SER A 158 1.80 -23.76 -56.99
C SER A 158 1.38 -25.22 -57.25
N ILE A 159 0.60 -25.81 -56.34
CA ILE A 159 0.04 -27.17 -56.54
C ILE A 159 -0.92 -27.19 -57.72
N MET A 160 -1.79 -26.21 -57.85
CA MET A 160 -2.72 -26.08 -58.98
C MET A 160 -1.98 -25.95 -60.32
N ALA A 161 -0.97 -25.07 -60.39
CA ALA A 161 -0.14 -24.91 -61.57
C ALA A 161 0.58 -26.22 -61.95
N ARG A 162 1.09 -26.96 -60.95
CA ARG A 162 1.68 -28.28 -61.17
C ARG A 162 0.65 -29.30 -61.64
N ALA A 163 -0.54 -29.32 -61.06
CA ALA A 163 -1.62 -30.21 -61.46
C ALA A 163 -2.06 -29.96 -62.89
N GLU A 164 -2.16 -28.70 -63.31
CA GLU A 164 -2.40 -28.32 -64.70
C GLU A 164 -1.27 -28.75 -65.63
N SER A 165 0.00 -28.58 -65.23
CA SER A 165 1.15 -29.07 -66.00
C SER A 165 1.06 -30.58 -66.21
N LEU A 166 0.80 -31.34 -65.14
CA LEU A 166 0.63 -32.78 -65.19
C LEU A 166 -0.58 -33.20 -66.04
N HIS A 167 -1.67 -32.43 -66.03
CA HIS A 167 -2.80 -32.67 -66.93
C HIS A 167 -2.42 -32.48 -68.39
N ARG A 168 -1.70 -31.40 -68.72
CA ARG A 168 -1.20 -31.16 -70.09
C ARG A 168 -0.21 -32.25 -70.52
N GLU A 169 0.69 -32.68 -69.63
CA GLU A 169 1.61 -33.79 -69.88
C GLU A 169 0.88 -35.11 -70.10
N ARG A 170 -0.12 -35.43 -69.27
CA ARG A 170 -0.98 -36.61 -69.47
C ARG A 170 -1.65 -36.56 -70.83
N ASP A 171 -2.22 -35.43 -71.22
CA ASP A 171 -2.93 -35.30 -72.49
C ASP A 171 -1.97 -35.43 -73.68
N ASN A 172 -0.76 -34.87 -73.59
CA ASN A 172 0.30 -35.06 -74.57
C ASN A 172 0.76 -36.52 -74.66
N LEU A 173 0.91 -37.21 -73.52
CA LEU A 173 1.28 -38.63 -73.48
C LEU A 173 0.16 -39.51 -74.04
N LEU A 174 -1.10 -39.22 -73.76
CA LEU A 174 -2.25 -39.92 -74.34
C LEU A 174 -2.30 -39.71 -75.85
N TYR A 175 -2.04 -38.49 -76.33
CA TYR A 175 -1.94 -38.21 -77.76
C TYR A 175 -0.80 -38.98 -78.42
N ASN A 176 0.38 -39.01 -77.80
CA ASN A 176 1.52 -39.80 -78.28
C ASN A 176 1.24 -41.30 -78.25
N ALA A 177 0.57 -41.80 -77.21
CA ALA A 177 0.17 -43.19 -77.10
C ALA A 177 -0.81 -43.55 -78.23
N PHE A 178 -1.80 -42.70 -78.50
CA PHE A 178 -2.72 -42.87 -79.62
C PHE A 178 -1.99 -42.91 -80.97
N GLN A 179 -1.06 -41.97 -81.21
CA GLN A 179 -0.21 -42.02 -82.42
C GLN A 179 0.60 -43.31 -82.50
N MET A 180 1.21 -43.75 -81.38
CA MET A 180 1.94 -45.01 -81.35
C MET A 180 1.04 -46.22 -81.61
N GLU A 181 -0.18 -46.26 -81.07
CA GLU A 181 -1.17 -47.31 -81.35
C GLU A 181 -1.56 -47.34 -82.83
N GLU A 182 -1.70 -46.18 -83.47
CA GLU A 182 -1.94 -46.06 -84.91
C GLU A 182 -0.75 -46.60 -85.71
N THR A 183 0.48 -46.19 -85.37
CA THR A 183 1.70 -46.72 -86.02
C THR A 183 1.87 -48.21 -85.79
N VAL A 184 1.55 -48.74 -84.60
CA VAL A 184 1.57 -50.17 -84.29
C VAL A 184 0.50 -50.90 -85.09
N SER A 185 -0.69 -50.33 -85.24
CA SER A 185 -1.77 -50.91 -86.05
C SER A 185 -1.40 -50.95 -87.53
N ASP A 186 -0.75 -49.91 -88.04
CA ASP A 186 -0.21 -49.85 -89.40
C ASP A 186 0.96 -50.82 -89.59
N LEU A 187 1.88 -50.90 -88.62
CA LEU A 187 2.98 -51.87 -88.63
C LEU A 187 2.45 -53.28 -88.52
N LYS A 188 1.40 -53.56 -87.74
CA LYS A 188 0.72 -54.85 -87.69
C LYS A 188 0.08 -55.18 -89.04
N ARG A 189 -0.60 -54.23 -89.69
CA ARG A 189 -1.10 -54.41 -91.07
C ARG A 189 0.03 -54.73 -92.05
N LYS A 190 1.15 -53.99 -91.98
CA LYS A 190 2.36 -54.24 -92.79
C LYS A 190 3.03 -55.57 -92.44
N LEU A 191 3.08 -55.94 -91.17
CA LEU A 191 3.67 -57.19 -90.68
C LEU A 191 2.82 -58.36 -91.13
N VAL A 192 1.49 -58.28 -91.06
CA VAL A 192 0.59 -59.28 -91.64
C VAL A 192 0.85 -59.40 -93.15
N SER A 193 0.94 -58.27 -93.86
CA SER A 193 1.28 -58.22 -95.28
C SER A 193 2.70 -58.74 -95.61
N LYS A 194 3.64 -58.73 -94.64
CA LYS A 194 5.04 -59.14 -94.81
C LYS A 194 5.31 -60.54 -94.26
N ALA A 195 4.52 -61.02 -93.31
CA ALA A 195 4.49 -62.39 -92.82
C ALA A 195 3.92 -63.34 -93.88
N GLU A 196 3.18 -62.83 -94.85
CA GLU A 196 2.87 -63.52 -96.11
C GLU A 196 4.12 -63.75 -97.00
N GLY A 197 5.29 -63.19 -96.65
CA GLY A 197 6.54 -63.40 -97.39
C GLY A 197 7.80 -63.21 -96.55
N GLY A 198 8.23 -64.24 -95.81
CA GLY A 198 9.65 -64.38 -95.43
C GLY A 198 9.97 -65.04 -94.09
N ASP A 199 11.10 -65.75 -94.11
CA ASP A 199 11.66 -66.73 -93.16
C ASP A 199 11.75 -66.29 -91.67
N HIS A 200 11.10 -67.05 -90.77
CA HIS A 200 10.74 -66.67 -89.38
C HIS A 200 11.72 -67.09 -88.27
N GLU A 201 12.75 -67.89 -88.57
CA GLU A 201 13.62 -68.47 -87.53
C GLU A 201 14.65 -67.48 -86.96
N TRP A 202 15.19 -66.58 -87.78
CA TRP A 202 16.18 -65.60 -87.31
C TRP A 202 15.55 -64.54 -86.38
N GLU A 203 14.30 -64.17 -86.68
CA GLU A 203 13.55 -63.16 -85.94
C GLU A 203 13.13 -63.68 -84.57
N THR A 204 12.71 -64.95 -84.49
CA THR A 204 12.44 -65.63 -83.21
C THR A 204 13.69 -65.75 -82.34
N LYS A 205 14.86 -66.04 -82.93
CA LYS A 205 16.13 -66.09 -82.18
C LYS A 205 16.51 -64.72 -81.61
N LYS A 206 16.35 -63.65 -82.41
CA LYS A 206 16.60 -62.26 -81.97
C LYS A 206 15.64 -61.83 -80.85
N LEU A 207 14.36 -62.21 -80.94
CA LEU A 207 13.37 -61.93 -79.91
C LEU A 207 13.69 -62.64 -78.59
N ARG A 208 14.13 -63.90 -78.63
CA ARG A 208 14.58 -64.61 -77.42
C ARG A 208 15.75 -63.91 -76.73
N GLN A 209 16.77 -63.51 -77.49
CA GLN A 209 17.92 -62.80 -76.92
C GLN A 209 17.53 -61.45 -76.29
N ARG A 210 16.62 -60.71 -76.93
CA ARG A 210 16.09 -59.45 -76.36
C ARG A 210 15.27 -59.69 -75.10
N ASN A 211 14.49 -60.77 -75.05
CA ASN A 211 13.69 -61.12 -73.87
C ASN A 211 14.60 -61.53 -72.69
N GLU A 212 15.65 -62.32 -72.95
CA GLU A 212 16.67 -62.67 -71.96
C GLU A 212 17.35 -61.41 -71.37
N GLN A 213 17.72 -60.45 -72.24
CA GLN A 213 18.29 -59.17 -71.82
C GLN A 213 17.29 -58.34 -71.01
N ALA A 214 16.02 -58.31 -71.41
CA ALA A 214 14.97 -57.61 -70.67
C ALA A 214 14.75 -58.22 -69.27
N LEU A 215 14.81 -59.55 -69.13
CA LEU A 215 14.72 -60.23 -67.84
C LEU A 215 15.91 -59.90 -66.93
N GLN A 216 17.13 -59.88 -67.48
CA GLN A 216 18.33 -59.48 -66.73
C GLN A 216 18.24 -58.03 -66.24
N LEU A 217 17.84 -57.10 -67.11
CA LEU A 217 17.61 -55.70 -66.74
C LEU A 217 16.50 -55.56 -65.69
N THR A 218 15.44 -56.35 -65.79
CA THR A 218 14.36 -56.36 -64.78
C THR A 218 14.87 -56.82 -63.43
N HIS A 219 15.72 -57.85 -63.40
CA HIS A 219 16.34 -58.32 -62.15
C HIS A 219 17.25 -57.25 -61.53
N GLN A 220 18.06 -56.57 -62.34
CA GLN A 220 18.91 -55.47 -61.89
C GLN A 220 18.07 -54.29 -61.37
N LEU A 221 16.98 -53.95 -62.06
CA LEU A 221 16.06 -52.91 -61.63
C LEU A 221 15.43 -53.25 -60.28
N ASN A 222 14.95 -54.48 -60.09
CA ASN A 222 14.38 -54.93 -58.82
C ASN A 222 15.40 -54.89 -57.67
N ALA A 223 16.66 -55.24 -57.93
CA ALA A 223 17.72 -55.10 -56.94
C ALA A 223 17.97 -53.64 -56.54
N VAL A 224 17.99 -52.72 -57.51
CA VAL A 224 18.12 -51.27 -57.25
C VAL A 224 16.90 -50.72 -56.51
N ILE A 225 15.69 -51.18 -56.83
CA ILE A 225 14.47 -50.80 -56.10
C ILE A 225 14.58 -51.24 -54.65
N SER A 226 14.92 -52.51 -54.40
CA SER A 226 15.10 -53.02 -53.04
C SER A 226 16.18 -52.25 -52.26
N GLN A 227 17.30 -51.89 -52.90
CA GLN A 227 18.32 -51.05 -52.26
C GLN A 227 17.82 -49.64 -51.95
N ASN A 228 17.06 -49.02 -52.85
CA ASN A 228 16.46 -47.72 -52.59
C ASN A 228 15.46 -47.77 -51.43
N ASP A 229 14.68 -48.85 -51.32
CA ASP A 229 13.76 -49.03 -50.20
C ASP A 229 14.53 -49.16 -48.88
N THR A 230 15.63 -49.93 -48.84
CA THR A 230 16.48 -49.98 -47.64
C THR A 230 17.11 -48.63 -47.29
N LEU A 231 17.54 -47.84 -48.28
CA LEU A 231 18.08 -46.50 -48.04
C LEU A 231 17.01 -45.53 -47.53
N ARG A 232 15.76 -45.64 -48.01
CA ARG A 232 14.62 -44.86 -47.48
C ARG A 232 14.32 -45.22 -46.03
N ASP A 233 14.37 -46.50 -45.68
CA ASP A 233 14.20 -46.96 -44.29
C ASP A 233 15.33 -46.45 -43.38
N GLU A 234 16.57 -46.39 -43.89
CA GLU A 234 17.69 -45.79 -43.16
C GLU A 234 17.53 -44.27 -42.98
N VAL A 235 17.12 -43.55 -44.04
CA VAL A 235 16.87 -42.10 -43.97
C VAL A 235 15.76 -41.79 -42.97
N THR A 236 14.66 -42.54 -42.97
CA THR A 236 13.57 -42.34 -42.00
C THR A 236 14.02 -42.62 -40.57
N ARG A 237 14.82 -43.67 -40.36
CA ARG A 237 15.39 -43.98 -39.03
C ARG A 237 16.35 -42.91 -38.53
N VAL A 238 17.25 -42.42 -39.39
CA VAL A 238 18.19 -41.35 -39.03
C VAL A 238 17.46 -40.04 -38.79
N SER A 239 16.43 -39.74 -39.58
CA SER A 239 15.60 -38.55 -39.39
C SER A 239 14.88 -38.59 -38.05
N ALA A 240 14.28 -39.73 -37.67
CA ALA A 240 13.66 -39.90 -36.36
C ALA A 240 14.66 -39.75 -35.20
N ALA A 241 15.88 -40.30 -35.34
CA ALA A 241 16.93 -40.14 -34.33
C ALA A 241 17.41 -38.67 -34.21
N LEU A 242 17.44 -37.92 -35.32
CA LEU A 242 17.76 -36.49 -35.31
C LEU A 242 16.65 -35.65 -34.67
N GLU A 243 15.38 -35.98 -34.92
CA GLU A 243 14.23 -35.37 -34.24
C GLU A 243 14.28 -35.62 -32.71
N GLU A 244 14.60 -36.84 -32.28
CA GLU A 244 14.76 -37.16 -30.86
C GLU A 244 15.95 -36.40 -30.24
N ALA A 245 17.09 -36.33 -30.92
CA ALA A 245 18.25 -35.60 -30.45
C ALA A 245 18.00 -34.09 -30.33
N THR A 246 17.27 -33.50 -31.28
CA THR A 246 16.88 -32.08 -31.23
C THR A 246 15.91 -31.81 -30.09
N ALA A 247 14.92 -32.67 -29.86
CA ALA A 247 14.02 -32.57 -28.71
C ALA A 247 14.78 -32.68 -27.37
N LEU A 248 15.78 -33.57 -27.28
CA LEU A 248 16.65 -33.67 -26.10
C LEU A 248 17.49 -32.39 -25.89
N ILE A 249 18.01 -31.79 -26.96
CA ILE A 249 18.73 -30.52 -26.88
C ILE A 249 17.81 -29.38 -26.40
N GLU A 250 16.59 -29.29 -26.93
CA GLU A 250 15.63 -28.27 -26.51
C GLU A 250 15.25 -28.40 -25.04
N THR A 251 14.92 -29.62 -24.59
CA THR A 251 14.56 -29.87 -23.18
C THR A 251 15.74 -29.62 -22.22
N THR A 252 16.96 -29.98 -22.61
CA THR A 252 18.16 -29.70 -21.80
C THR A 252 18.50 -28.20 -21.76
N THR A 253 18.31 -27.50 -22.88
CA THR A 253 18.49 -26.03 -22.95
C THR A 253 17.47 -25.30 -22.08
N GLN A 254 16.19 -25.70 -22.11
CA GLN A 254 15.16 -25.17 -21.22
C GLN A 254 15.53 -25.38 -19.75
N ARG A 255 15.91 -26.61 -19.36
CA ARG A 255 16.35 -26.89 -17.98
C ARG A 255 17.56 -26.07 -17.56
N TYR A 256 18.51 -25.85 -18.46
CA TYR A 256 19.68 -25.01 -18.19
C TYR A 256 19.27 -23.55 -17.93
N ASN A 257 18.37 -23.00 -18.75
CA ASN A 257 17.83 -21.65 -18.56
C ASN A 257 17.06 -21.52 -17.23
N ASP A 258 16.26 -22.52 -16.85
CA ASP A 258 15.57 -22.55 -15.57
C ASP A 258 16.54 -22.57 -14.38
N ILE A 259 17.61 -23.37 -14.45
CA ILE A 259 18.63 -23.40 -13.40
C ILE A 259 19.38 -22.06 -13.34
N SER A 260 19.73 -21.49 -14.50
CA SER A 260 20.44 -20.21 -14.59
C SER A 260 19.61 -19.07 -14.01
N SER A 261 18.31 -19.00 -14.30
CA SER A 261 17.41 -18.00 -13.71
C SER A 261 17.26 -18.17 -12.20
N ARG A 262 17.14 -19.40 -11.69
CA ARG A 262 17.12 -19.68 -10.24
C ARG A 262 18.42 -19.29 -9.56
N LEU A 263 19.56 -19.53 -10.20
CA LEU A 263 20.87 -19.11 -9.68
C LEU A 263 20.96 -17.59 -9.59
N LEU A 264 20.49 -16.88 -10.62
CA LEU A 264 20.50 -15.42 -10.64
C LEU A 264 19.59 -14.86 -9.54
N ALA A 265 18.39 -15.41 -9.36
CA ALA A 265 17.48 -15.04 -8.27
C ALA A 265 18.05 -15.36 -6.88
N ALA A 266 18.79 -16.48 -6.75
CA ALA A 266 19.47 -16.82 -5.50
C ALA A 266 20.62 -15.83 -5.22
N SER A 267 21.37 -15.42 -6.23
CA SER A 267 22.44 -14.42 -6.09
C SER A 267 21.87 -13.08 -5.61
N THR A 268 20.79 -12.60 -6.22
CA THR A 268 20.16 -11.33 -5.79
C THR A 268 19.63 -11.42 -4.37
N CYS A 269 19.08 -12.56 -3.96
CA CYS A 269 18.63 -12.78 -2.59
C CYS A 269 19.80 -12.81 -1.59
N ILE A 270 20.94 -13.38 -1.97
CA ILE A 270 22.17 -13.33 -1.15
C ILE A 270 22.64 -11.88 -1.00
N ASP A 271 22.69 -11.11 -2.09
CA ASP A 271 23.09 -9.71 -2.05
C ASP A 271 22.16 -8.89 -1.13
N GLU A 272 20.85 -9.08 -1.22
CA GLU A 272 19.86 -8.45 -0.33
C GLU A 272 20.10 -8.83 1.15
N LEU A 273 20.32 -10.12 1.45
CA LEU A 273 20.61 -10.58 2.80
C LEU A 273 21.94 -10.03 3.34
N GLU A 274 22.94 -9.86 2.48
CA GLU A 274 24.20 -9.22 2.86
C GLU A 274 23.99 -7.74 3.17
N GLU A 275 23.20 -7.01 2.37
CA GLU A 275 22.82 -5.63 2.66
C GLU A 275 22.06 -5.51 3.99
N GLU A 276 21.09 -6.38 4.25
CA GLU A 276 20.37 -6.42 5.52
C GLU A 276 21.29 -6.74 6.69
N LYS A 277 22.19 -7.71 6.54
CA LYS A 277 23.18 -8.03 7.57
C LYS A 277 24.05 -6.82 7.90
N THR A 278 24.58 -6.11 6.89
CA THR A 278 25.41 -4.92 7.13
C THR A 278 24.60 -3.77 7.75
N ARG A 279 23.31 -3.66 7.43
CA ARG A 279 22.38 -2.71 8.08
C ARG A 279 22.22 -3.02 9.56
N MET A 280 21.92 -4.28 9.89
CA MET A 280 21.76 -4.73 11.27
C MET A 280 23.06 -4.58 12.08
N GLU A 281 24.22 -4.88 11.48
CA GLU A 281 25.52 -4.68 12.14
C GLU A 281 25.78 -3.19 12.45
N ARG A 282 25.41 -2.28 11.55
CA ARG A 282 25.47 -0.82 11.79
C ARG A 282 24.52 -0.39 12.91
N GLU A 283 23.27 -0.81 12.88
CA GLU A 283 22.28 -0.49 13.92
C GLU A 283 22.73 -1.01 15.30
N MET A 284 23.27 -2.24 15.35
CA MET A 284 23.81 -2.80 16.59
C MET A 284 25.03 -2.05 17.10
N ALA A 285 25.91 -1.56 16.22
CA ALA A 285 27.05 -0.74 16.59
C ALA A 285 26.62 0.64 17.11
N GLU A 286 25.63 1.27 16.48
CA GLU A 286 25.04 2.55 16.92
C GLU A 286 24.34 2.40 18.27
N MET A 287 23.56 1.35 18.48
CA MET A 287 22.94 1.03 19.76
C MET A 287 23.96 0.85 20.88
N LYS A 288 25.04 0.10 20.63
CA LYS A 288 26.14 -0.07 21.60
C LYS A 288 26.83 1.25 21.91
N ALA A 289 27.14 2.06 20.90
CA ALA A 289 27.75 3.37 21.10
C ALA A 289 26.83 4.33 21.89
N ALA A 290 25.52 4.29 21.63
CA ALA A 290 24.54 5.06 22.38
C ALA A 290 24.42 4.60 23.84
N GLU A 291 24.47 3.29 24.09
CA GLU A 291 24.45 2.72 25.43
C GLU A 291 25.72 3.09 26.22
N GLU A 292 26.90 2.98 25.60
CA GLU A 292 28.17 3.42 26.19
C GLU A 292 28.16 4.92 26.51
N ALA A 293 27.66 5.76 25.61
CA ALA A 293 27.50 7.19 25.84
C ALA A 293 26.54 7.50 26.99
N ARG A 294 25.45 6.72 27.13
CA ARG A 294 24.50 6.87 28.24
C ARG A 294 25.14 6.50 29.57
N LEU A 295 25.86 5.38 29.64
CA LEU A 295 26.58 4.96 30.83
C LEU A 295 27.65 5.97 31.25
N ALA A 296 28.37 6.55 30.28
CA ALA A 296 29.32 7.63 30.55
C ALA A 296 28.62 8.87 31.12
N ALA A 297 27.51 9.31 30.52
CA ALA A 297 26.74 10.45 31.01
C ALA A 297 26.12 10.22 32.40
N ASP A 298 25.62 9.02 32.68
CA ASP A 298 25.11 8.65 34.00
C ASP A 298 26.24 8.63 35.05
N GLY A 299 27.43 8.14 34.69
CA GLY A 299 28.63 8.20 35.54
C GLY A 299 29.05 9.63 35.86
N GLU A 300 29.06 10.52 34.86
CA GLU A 300 29.34 11.95 35.05
C GLU A 300 28.31 12.62 35.95
N ARG A 301 27.01 12.34 35.76
CA ARG A 301 25.94 12.85 36.64
C ARG A 301 26.13 12.39 38.08
N GLN A 302 26.44 11.12 38.29
CA GLN A 302 26.65 10.60 39.64
C GLN A 302 27.85 11.27 40.33
N ILE A 303 28.92 11.56 39.59
CA ILE A 303 30.07 12.32 40.10
C ILE A 303 29.64 13.75 40.48
N ILE A 304 28.89 14.44 39.62
CA ILE A 304 28.38 15.79 39.89
C ILE A 304 27.49 15.81 41.14
N GLU A 305 26.51 14.91 41.23
CA GLU A 305 25.62 14.78 42.39
C GLU A 305 26.41 14.52 43.69
N MET A 306 27.44 13.67 43.64
CA MET A 306 28.31 13.43 44.78
C MET A 306 29.10 14.69 45.18
N TYR A 307 29.63 15.45 44.22
CA TYR A 307 30.32 16.71 44.50
C TYR A 307 29.39 17.76 45.09
N GLU A 308 28.17 17.90 44.56
CA GLU A 308 27.16 18.83 45.08
C GLU A 308 26.77 18.47 46.51
N ARG A 309 26.50 17.19 46.80
CA ARG A 309 26.20 16.70 48.14
C ARG A 309 27.34 16.99 49.12
N ASN A 310 28.58 16.69 48.73
CA ASN A 310 29.75 16.99 49.55
C ASN A 310 29.89 18.50 49.81
N GLN A 311 29.56 19.34 48.83
CA GLN A 311 29.59 20.79 48.97
C GLN A 311 28.49 21.29 49.91
N GLU A 312 27.29 20.72 49.85
CA GLU A 312 26.20 21.03 50.77
C GLU A 312 26.54 20.61 52.21
N GLU A 313 27.09 19.42 52.39
CA GLU A 313 27.58 18.94 53.69
C GLU A 313 28.68 19.86 54.25
N ALA A 314 29.61 20.32 53.40
CA ALA A 314 30.63 21.29 53.79
C ALA A 314 30.03 22.63 54.20
N LYS A 315 29.05 23.17 53.44
CA LYS A 315 28.35 24.41 53.79
C LYS A 315 27.61 24.30 55.13
N PHE A 316 26.93 23.17 55.36
CA PHE A 316 26.25 22.91 56.63
C PHE A 316 27.24 22.89 57.81
N ASN A 317 28.37 22.20 57.65
CA ASN A 317 29.42 22.15 58.66
C ASN A 317 30.02 23.54 58.94
N ILE A 318 30.26 24.35 57.91
CA ILE A 318 30.74 25.73 58.07
C ILE A 318 29.72 26.55 58.86
N ALA A 319 28.44 26.51 58.49
CA ALA A 319 27.39 27.25 59.18
C ALA A 319 27.26 26.83 60.66
N ALA A 320 27.40 25.53 60.96
CA ALA A 320 27.42 25.03 62.33
C ALA A 320 28.61 25.60 63.14
N ARG A 321 29.81 25.63 62.53
CA ARG A 321 31.00 26.24 63.16
C ARG A 321 30.89 27.74 63.32
N GLU A 322 30.30 28.45 62.36
CA GLU A 322 30.05 29.89 62.46
C GLU A 322 29.10 30.20 63.62
N LYS A 323 28.07 29.36 63.83
CA LYS A 323 27.19 29.48 65.00
C LYS A 323 27.94 29.27 66.32
N GLU A 324 28.79 28.25 66.41
CA GLU A 324 29.65 28.04 67.59
C GLU A 324 30.57 29.24 67.85
N ILE A 325 31.15 29.83 66.79
CA ILE A 325 31.97 31.04 66.89
C ILE A 325 31.15 32.21 67.41
N GLU A 326 29.92 32.39 66.94
CA GLU A 326 29.05 33.48 67.40
C GLU A 326 28.62 33.30 68.87
N GLU A 327 28.33 32.07 69.28
CA GLU A 327 28.10 31.73 70.68
C GLU A 327 29.33 32.05 71.54
N LEU A 328 30.53 31.67 71.09
CA LEU A 328 31.78 32.01 71.77
C LEU A 328 32.02 33.53 71.82
N ARG A 329 31.74 34.26 70.74
CA ARG A 329 31.82 35.73 70.70
C ARG A 329 30.86 36.38 71.68
N SER A 330 29.61 35.90 71.75
CA SER A 330 28.63 36.38 72.71
C SER A 330 29.08 36.12 74.15
N SER A 331 29.66 34.93 74.42
CA SER A 331 30.23 34.59 75.71
C SER A 331 31.39 35.52 76.07
N ILE A 332 32.32 35.76 75.14
CA ILE A 332 33.41 36.74 75.32
C ILE A 332 32.85 38.14 75.61
N ALA A 333 31.85 38.61 74.86
CA ALA A 333 31.24 39.93 75.08
C ALA A 333 30.58 40.03 76.47
N THR A 334 29.91 38.97 76.94
CA THR A 334 29.35 38.94 78.30
C THR A 334 30.43 38.94 79.37
N LEU A 335 31.54 38.22 79.14
CA LEU A 335 32.68 38.20 80.04
C LEU A 335 33.40 39.54 80.05
N GLN A 336 33.55 40.19 78.90
CA GLN A 336 34.08 41.56 78.77
C GLN A 336 33.19 42.56 79.52
N SER A 337 31.86 42.51 79.33
CA SER A 337 30.92 43.37 80.08
C SER A 337 30.98 43.12 81.59
N ARG A 338 31.17 41.86 82.02
CA ARG A 338 31.38 41.50 83.44
C ARG A 338 32.73 42.00 83.97
N LEU A 339 33.74 42.02 83.12
CA LEU A 339 35.07 42.52 83.45
C LEU A 339 35.04 44.06 83.56
N GLU A 340 34.42 44.77 82.62
CA GLU A 340 34.13 46.21 82.71
C GLU A 340 33.25 46.55 83.93
N TRP A 341 32.23 45.74 84.25
CA TRP A 341 31.45 45.89 85.48
C TRP A 341 32.31 45.69 86.74
N ALA A 342 33.24 44.73 86.72
CA ALA A 342 34.19 44.54 87.82
C ALA A 342 35.21 45.68 87.91
N GLU A 343 35.60 46.29 86.77
CA GLU A 343 36.50 47.45 86.70
C GLU A 343 35.83 48.74 87.19
N THR A 344 34.58 49.00 86.82
CA THR A 344 33.77 50.13 87.32
C THR A 344 33.42 49.96 88.81
N LYS A 345 33.04 48.76 89.28
CA LYS A 345 32.94 48.47 90.72
C LYS A 345 34.29 48.57 91.46
N ALA A 346 35.39 48.38 90.74
CA ALA A 346 36.72 48.59 91.27
C ALA A 346 37.05 50.09 91.45
N GLU A 347 36.32 51.02 90.83
CA GLU A 347 36.47 52.46 91.04
C GLU A 347 35.71 52.95 92.30
N ASP A 348 34.69 52.23 92.78
CA ASP A 348 34.00 52.48 94.06
C ASP A 348 34.74 51.82 95.23
N GLY A 349 35.81 52.50 95.68
CA GLY A 349 36.83 51.97 96.58
C GLY A 349 36.52 51.99 98.08
N THR A 350 35.80 50.98 98.58
CA THR A 350 35.91 50.54 100.00
C THR A 350 35.83 49.02 100.22
N GLU A 351 35.29 48.23 99.28
CA GLU A 351 35.18 46.75 99.43
C GLU A 351 36.35 45.99 98.77
N LYS A 352 37.25 46.71 98.11
CA LYS A 352 38.40 46.18 97.35
C LYS A 352 39.46 45.54 98.26
N GLU A 353 39.70 46.07 99.45
CA GLU A 353 40.70 45.50 100.37
C GLU A 353 40.22 44.17 100.98
N GLU A 354 38.95 44.04 101.35
CA GLU A 354 38.43 42.80 101.94
C GLU A 354 38.25 41.68 100.90
N HIS A 355 37.86 42.03 99.67
CA HIS A 355 37.74 41.05 98.59
C HIS A 355 39.10 40.68 97.98
N LEU A 356 40.08 41.57 97.89
CA LEU A 356 41.46 41.20 97.50
C LEU A 356 42.14 40.31 98.55
N GLU A 357 41.83 40.47 99.84
CA GLU A 357 42.34 39.57 100.89
C GLU A 357 41.68 38.17 100.77
N LYS A 358 40.37 38.09 100.55
CA LYS A 358 39.66 36.82 100.30
C LYS A 358 40.09 36.16 98.99
N LEU A 359 40.29 36.93 97.91
CA LEU A 359 40.76 36.43 96.63
C LEU A 359 42.25 36.05 96.70
N ARG A 360 43.09 36.70 97.53
CA ARG A 360 44.47 36.26 97.83
C ARG A 360 44.49 34.89 98.51
N VAL A 361 43.63 34.68 99.51
CA VAL A 361 43.53 33.40 100.21
C VAL A 361 43.00 32.31 99.28
N GLN A 362 42.03 32.63 98.41
CA GLN A 362 41.49 31.69 97.43
C GLN A 362 42.44 31.44 96.25
N LEU A 363 43.20 32.44 95.78
CA LEU A 363 44.29 32.25 94.80
C LEU A 363 45.46 31.50 95.42
N GLN A 364 45.84 31.71 96.68
CA GLN A 364 46.85 30.86 97.33
C GLN A 364 46.40 29.40 97.47
N ARG A 365 45.08 29.17 97.65
CA ARG A 365 44.48 27.83 97.68
C ARG A 365 44.41 27.21 96.28
N ALA A 366 43.92 27.94 95.29
CA ALA A 366 43.86 27.54 93.88
C ALA A 366 45.25 27.44 93.23
N THR A 367 46.26 28.16 93.72
CA THR A 367 47.67 28.04 93.29
C THR A 367 48.35 26.86 94.00
N LYS A 368 47.94 26.49 95.22
CA LYS A 368 48.33 25.21 95.84
C LYS A 368 47.68 24.02 95.13
N GLU A 369 46.42 24.15 94.72
CA GLU A 369 45.68 23.12 93.96
C GLU A 369 46.15 23.03 92.49
N ALA A 370 46.44 24.15 91.82
CA ALA A 370 47.03 24.18 90.47
C ALA A 370 48.51 23.73 90.46
N LYS A 371 49.29 24.01 91.52
CA LYS A 371 50.62 23.39 91.74
C LYS A 371 50.54 21.89 92.01
N SER A 372 49.38 21.36 92.41
CA SER A 372 49.14 19.92 92.57
C SER A 372 48.61 19.24 91.30
N LEU A 373 48.05 19.99 90.35
CA LEU A 373 47.38 19.47 89.15
C LEU A 373 48.12 19.70 87.82
N LEU A 374 49.02 20.68 87.74
CA LEU A 374 49.82 20.96 86.53
C LEU A 374 51.29 21.09 86.90
N GLY A 375 51.97 19.96 86.93
CA GLY A 375 53.43 19.90 87.04
C GLY A 375 54.08 20.72 85.93
N PHE A 376 54.98 21.62 86.32
CA PHE A 376 55.98 22.17 85.43
C PHE A 376 57.34 22.20 86.16
N ALA A 377 58.22 21.32 85.68
CA ALA A 377 59.65 21.28 85.97
C ALA A 377 60.37 22.51 85.38
N PRO A 378 61.57 22.86 85.88
CA PRO A 378 62.73 22.43 85.10
C PRO A 378 63.95 21.98 85.92
N LEU A 379 64.51 20.86 85.46
CA LEU A 379 65.94 20.62 85.23
C LEU A 379 66.93 20.90 86.39
N THR A 380 67.24 19.84 87.14
CA THR A 380 68.63 19.39 87.31
C THR A 380 68.65 17.90 87.60
N GLY A 381 69.36 17.15 86.75
CA GLY A 381 70.29 16.09 87.16
C GLY A 381 69.79 14.91 88.00
N THR A 382 69.85 13.76 87.35
CA THR A 382 70.34 12.47 87.89
C THR A 382 69.45 11.67 88.85
N GLU A 383 69.10 10.49 88.31
CA GLU A 383 68.97 9.18 88.96
C GLU A 383 67.72 8.86 89.77
N GLY A 384 67.18 7.67 89.50
CA GLY A 384 66.42 6.89 90.49
C GLY A 384 64.96 6.62 90.16
N GLU A 385 64.74 5.65 89.26
CA GLU A 385 63.74 4.59 89.36
C GLU A 385 62.26 4.85 89.76
N LYS A 386 61.38 4.33 88.87
CA LYS A 386 60.15 3.54 89.12
C LYS A 386 58.91 4.27 89.64
N ARG A 387 57.90 4.46 88.77
CA ARG A 387 56.76 3.53 88.53
C ARG A 387 55.60 4.24 87.80
N GLY A 388 55.18 3.65 86.69
CA GLY A 388 53.78 3.50 86.27
C GLY A 388 53.07 4.72 85.68
N GLU A 389 52.89 4.72 84.35
CA GLU A 389 51.59 4.91 83.67
C GLU A 389 51.81 4.87 82.13
N GLY A 390 51.53 3.72 81.53
CA GLY A 390 51.72 3.43 80.10
C GLY A 390 50.63 2.47 79.59
N GLY A 391 49.37 2.81 79.89
CA GLY A 391 48.20 1.96 79.65
C GLY A 391 47.28 2.38 78.51
N ALA A 392 47.40 3.61 77.99
CA ALA A 392 46.49 4.13 76.96
C ALA A 392 47.07 4.09 75.53
N GLU A 393 48.40 4.15 75.37
CA GLU A 393 49.03 4.12 74.04
C GLU A 393 49.21 2.70 73.50
N ARG A 394 49.34 1.68 74.37
CA ARG A 394 49.48 0.27 73.94
C ARG A 394 48.19 -0.35 73.40
N THR A 395 47.02 0.12 73.82
CA THR A 395 45.73 -0.36 73.30
C THR A 395 45.40 0.27 71.95
N GLU A 396 45.74 1.55 71.76
CA GLU A 396 45.71 2.23 70.46
C GLU A 396 46.71 1.60 69.47
N GLU A 397 47.94 1.31 69.89
CA GLU A 397 48.96 0.67 69.04
C GLU A 397 48.58 -0.77 68.65
N LEU A 398 48.00 -1.55 69.57
CA LEU A 398 47.49 -2.90 69.25
C LEU A 398 46.23 -2.88 68.38
N ARG A 399 45.38 -1.85 68.51
CA ARG A 399 44.20 -1.66 67.66
C ARG A 399 44.62 -1.22 66.25
N LEU A 400 45.61 -0.34 66.13
CA LEU A 400 46.21 0.05 64.85
C LEU A 400 46.95 -1.13 64.20
N LYS A 401 47.69 -1.95 64.95
CA LYS A 401 48.32 -3.18 64.42
C LYS A 401 47.31 -4.22 63.95
N ARG A 402 46.19 -4.41 64.66
CA ARG A 402 45.12 -5.32 64.22
C ARG A 402 44.38 -4.77 62.99
N SER A 403 44.07 -3.47 62.96
CA SER A 403 43.51 -2.82 61.77
C SER A 403 44.45 -2.87 60.57
N LEU A 404 45.77 -2.79 60.79
CA LEU A 404 46.78 -2.93 59.75
C LEU A 404 46.81 -4.36 59.22
N MET A 405 46.87 -5.38 60.08
CA MET A 405 46.79 -6.79 59.66
C MET A 405 45.50 -7.11 58.93
N ASP A 406 44.35 -6.60 59.40
CA ASP A 406 43.06 -6.81 58.73
C ASP A 406 43.05 -6.13 57.35
N SER A 407 43.66 -4.94 57.23
CA SER A 407 43.82 -4.25 55.94
C SER A 407 44.80 -4.94 54.99
N GLU A 408 45.89 -5.53 55.51
CA GLU A 408 46.86 -6.32 54.75
C GLU A 408 46.24 -7.65 54.28
N HIS A 409 45.40 -8.26 55.11
CA HIS A 409 44.70 -9.48 54.75
C HIS A 409 43.59 -9.22 53.71
N ALA A 410 42.90 -8.09 53.80
CA ALA A 410 41.98 -7.62 52.76
C ALA A 410 42.72 -7.31 51.44
N LEU A 411 43.91 -6.70 51.52
CA LEU A 411 44.76 -6.43 50.34
C LEU A 411 45.25 -7.71 49.66
N THR A 412 45.58 -8.74 50.42
CA THR A 412 46.00 -10.05 49.86
C THR A 412 44.83 -10.81 49.23
N MET A 413 43.64 -10.75 49.83
CA MET A 413 42.40 -11.27 49.23
C MET A 413 42.04 -10.56 47.91
N VAL A 414 42.11 -9.23 47.88
CA VAL A 414 41.83 -8.47 46.64
C VAL A 414 42.86 -8.77 45.56
N LYS A 415 44.13 -9.00 45.94
CA LYS A 415 45.17 -9.42 44.99
C LYS A 415 44.93 -10.81 44.42
N SER A 416 44.50 -11.78 45.24
CA SER A 416 44.18 -13.13 44.73
C SER A 416 42.96 -13.11 43.82
N GLN A 417 41.93 -12.32 44.15
CA GLN A 417 40.76 -12.13 43.29
C GLN A 417 41.11 -11.45 41.96
N LEU A 418 42.04 -10.49 41.96
CA LEU A 418 42.55 -9.88 40.74
C LEU A 418 43.38 -10.85 39.89
N GLU A 419 44.11 -11.78 40.50
CA GLU A 419 44.80 -12.85 39.77
C GLU A 419 43.82 -13.85 39.16
N GLU A 420 42.79 -14.29 39.89
CA GLU A 420 41.71 -15.14 39.34
C GLU A 420 41.01 -14.48 38.15
N CYS A 421 40.61 -13.20 38.27
CA CYS A 421 39.98 -12.48 37.15
C CYS A 421 40.92 -12.31 35.95
N ARG A 422 42.24 -12.19 36.17
CA ARG A 422 43.23 -12.14 35.07
C ARG A 422 43.39 -13.48 34.38
N GLU A 423 43.38 -14.58 35.14
CA GLU A 423 43.42 -15.93 34.57
C GLU A 423 42.16 -16.24 33.77
N GLU A 424 40.98 -15.83 34.27
CA GLU A 424 39.71 -15.95 33.55
C GLU A 424 39.71 -15.15 32.25
N LEU A 425 40.18 -13.89 32.27
CA LEU A 425 40.34 -13.09 31.05
C LEU A 425 41.30 -13.73 30.06
N SER A 426 42.45 -14.25 30.51
CA SER A 426 43.39 -14.95 29.62
C SER A 426 42.78 -16.22 29.02
N SER A 427 41.92 -16.93 29.77
CA SER A 427 41.22 -18.10 29.28
C SER A 427 40.18 -17.76 28.22
N LEU A 428 39.46 -16.64 28.39
CA LEU A 428 38.48 -16.14 27.44
C LEU A 428 39.14 -15.62 26.16
N GLU A 429 40.26 -14.91 26.27
CA GLU A 429 41.05 -14.47 25.11
C GLU A 429 41.53 -15.66 24.27
N LYS A 430 42.04 -16.73 24.92
CA LYS A 430 42.42 -17.97 24.22
C LYS A 430 41.22 -18.65 23.54
N GLN A 431 40.05 -18.67 24.18
CA GLN A 431 38.83 -19.21 23.57
C GLN A 431 38.36 -18.38 22.38
N THR A 432 38.54 -17.04 22.42
CA THR A 432 38.22 -16.19 21.28
C THR A 432 39.20 -16.39 20.12
N GLU A 433 40.49 -16.53 20.38
CA GLU A 433 41.49 -16.82 19.34
C GLU A 433 41.28 -18.21 18.69
N GLU A 434 40.89 -19.22 19.47
CA GLU A 434 40.55 -20.56 18.94
C GLU A 434 39.26 -20.52 18.09
N LYS A 435 38.26 -19.73 18.49
CA LYS A 435 37.06 -19.51 17.67
C LYS A 435 37.36 -18.75 16.38
N GLU A 436 38.25 -17.77 16.40
CA GLU A 436 38.68 -17.06 15.18
C GLU A 436 39.50 -17.96 14.24
N LYS A 437 40.37 -18.83 14.77
CA LYS A 437 41.11 -19.81 13.96
C LYS A 437 40.19 -20.87 13.35
N ASN A 438 39.19 -21.36 14.09
CA ASN A 438 38.22 -22.31 13.57
C ASN A 438 37.22 -21.66 12.59
N GLY A 439 36.92 -20.36 12.74
CA GLY A 439 36.08 -19.60 11.81
C GLY A 439 36.75 -19.30 10.47
N ARG A 440 38.08 -19.18 10.42
CA ARG A 440 38.85 -18.95 9.18
C ARG A 440 39.22 -20.23 8.41
N GLY A 441 38.97 -21.41 8.97
CA GLY A 441 39.24 -22.71 8.33
C GLY A 441 38.10 -23.27 7.47
N GLY A 442 36.90 -22.66 7.51
CA GLY A 442 35.69 -23.15 6.84
C GLY A 442 35.49 -22.67 5.40
N THR A 443 36.39 -21.86 4.86
CA THR A 443 36.36 -21.41 3.47
C THR A 443 37.60 -21.89 2.73
N ARG A 444 37.60 -23.17 2.36
CA ARG A 444 38.28 -23.61 1.14
C ARG A 444 37.62 -24.86 0.57
#